data_AF-A0A958N6R0-F1
#
_entry.id   AF-A0A958N6R0-F1
#
_cell.length_a   1.000
_cell.length_b   1.000
_cell.length_c   1.000
_cell.angle_alpha   90.00
_cell.angle_beta   90.00
_cell.angle_gamma   90.00
#
_symmetry.space_group_name_H-M   'P 1'
#
loop_
_entity.id
_entity.type
_entity.pdbx_description
1 polymer ?
#
loop_
_entity_poly.entity_id
_entity_poly.type
_entity_poly.pdbx_seq_one_letter_code
_entity_poly.pdbx_strand_id
1 'polypeptide(L)'
;MAKRKRNKKLHPWRRCPKGQHWRNSTYVEAYLKGDTIIKGHFRKGSCVKNPSRKDQIYKDELHSIAQKNFIKFSSLSNKGLSKFSQSKKFDHLIQGWTKYWNEVLKPKVPLDPLLVKALIATESSFKSRAKVFAGKRAGYARGLMQVTDWTIEILEDEKGELKDFLVNVDQKDMNDPNLNLAAGIRWLFRKQETASAKLNKPADWIWTAADYKSYLREFQKNPKHKQMNKLIKIYETLKKGE
;
A
#
# COMPACT_ATOMS: atom_id res chain seq x y z
N MET A 1 -5.09 38.42 1.24
CA MET A 1 -4.32 37.69 2.27
C MET A 1 -4.22 36.21 1.93
N ALA A 2 -3.06 35.74 1.49
CA ALA A 2 -2.84 34.32 1.20
C ALA A 2 -2.80 33.53 2.52
N LYS A 3 -3.80 32.68 2.77
CA LYS A 3 -3.79 31.72 3.89
C LYS A 3 -2.52 30.86 3.74
N ARG A 4 -1.54 31.10 4.62
CA ARG A 4 -0.33 30.29 4.79
C ARG A 4 -0.80 28.84 4.98
N LYS A 5 -0.70 27.99 3.94
CA LYS A 5 -1.09 26.58 4.03
C LYS A 5 -0.33 25.99 5.22
N ARG A 6 -1.05 25.65 6.30
CA ARG A 6 -0.47 24.92 7.45
C ARG A 6 0.29 23.74 6.85
N ASN A 7 1.62 23.73 7.00
CA ASN A 7 2.44 22.58 6.64
C ASN A 7 1.84 21.39 7.40
N LYS A 8 1.15 20.48 6.68
CA LYS A 8 0.67 19.24 7.28
C LYS A 8 1.90 18.56 7.87
N LYS A 9 1.89 18.35 9.19
CA LYS A 9 2.99 17.69 9.90
C LYS A 9 3.21 16.34 9.23
N LEU A 10 4.40 16.17 8.67
CA LEU A 10 4.80 14.94 8.01
C LEU A 10 4.84 13.81 9.05
N HIS A 11 4.52 12.59 8.62
CA HIS A 11 4.57 11.44 9.53
C HIS A 11 6.00 11.26 10.09
N PRO A 12 6.20 10.97 11.40
CA PRO A 12 7.53 10.90 12.00
C PRO A 12 8.49 9.88 11.37
N TRP A 13 7.95 8.86 10.68
CA TRP A 13 8.74 7.85 9.99
C TRP A 13 9.28 8.30 8.63
N ARG A 14 8.77 9.41 8.09
CA ARG A 14 9.23 9.94 6.81
C ARG A 14 10.56 10.66 6.98
N ARG A 15 11.46 10.47 6.02
CA ARG A 15 12.78 11.10 6.00
C ARG A 15 12.73 12.48 5.36
N CYS A 16 11.89 12.67 4.36
CA CYS A 16 11.90 13.87 3.53
C CYS A 16 10.59 14.65 3.62
N PRO A 17 10.65 15.99 3.68
CA PRO A 17 9.45 16.82 3.73
C PRO A 17 8.60 16.66 2.47
N LYS A 18 7.33 17.09 2.55
CA LYS A 18 6.42 17.09 1.40
C LYS A 18 7.05 17.82 0.21
N GLY A 19 6.90 17.23 -0.98
CA GLY A 19 7.51 17.73 -2.21
C GLY A 19 8.98 17.33 -2.38
N GLN A 20 9.48 16.44 -1.53
CA GLN A 20 10.77 15.79 -1.66
C GLN A 20 10.63 14.28 -1.44
N HIS A 21 11.59 13.52 -1.97
CA HIS A 21 11.71 12.09 -1.71
C HIS A 21 13.13 11.72 -1.29
N TRP A 22 13.25 10.64 -0.53
CA TRP A 22 14.54 10.11 -0.15
C TRP A 22 15.17 9.34 -1.30
N ARG A 23 16.42 9.68 -1.65
CA ARG A 23 17.25 8.93 -2.58
C ARG A 23 18.39 8.29 -1.80
N ASN A 24 18.57 6.98 -1.90
CA ASN A 24 19.64 6.28 -1.20
C ASN A 24 21.03 6.74 -1.66
N SER A 25 22.02 6.52 -0.78
CA SER A 25 23.42 6.64 -1.14
C SER A 25 23.77 5.58 -2.18
N THR A 26 24.47 5.97 -3.23
CA THR A 26 24.91 5.06 -4.29
C THR A 26 26.21 5.55 -4.89
N TYR A 27 27.02 4.63 -5.40
CA TYR A 27 28.04 5.01 -6.35
C TYR A 27 27.38 5.34 -7.68
N VAL A 28 27.73 6.49 -8.25
CA VAL A 28 27.28 6.91 -9.58
C VAL A 28 28.45 6.63 -10.51
N GLU A 29 28.21 5.77 -11.51
CA GLU A 29 29.20 5.50 -12.56
C GLU A 29 29.48 6.76 -13.38
N ALA A 30 30.63 6.80 -14.06
CA ALA A 30 30.96 7.92 -14.92
C ALA A 30 29.95 8.02 -16.06
N TYR A 31 29.51 9.24 -16.40
CA TYR A 31 28.55 9.46 -17.48
C TYR A 31 28.79 10.80 -18.17
N LEU A 32 28.33 10.89 -19.42
CA LEU A 32 28.33 12.13 -20.19
C LEU A 32 27.11 12.99 -19.85
N LYS A 33 27.33 14.27 -19.58
CA LYS A 33 26.27 15.28 -19.43
C LYS A 33 26.52 16.41 -20.41
N GLY A 34 25.86 16.34 -21.58
CA GLY A 34 26.29 17.13 -22.73
C GLY A 34 27.71 16.72 -23.12
N ASP A 35 28.60 17.70 -23.30
CA ASP A 35 29.99 17.46 -23.70
C ASP A 35 30.96 17.26 -22.51
N THR A 36 30.43 17.18 -21.28
CA THR A 36 31.25 17.00 -20.08
C THR A 36 31.18 15.56 -19.55
N ILE A 37 32.34 14.94 -19.36
CA ILE A 37 32.46 13.66 -18.64
C ILE A 37 32.39 13.93 -17.13
N ILE A 38 31.32 13.46 -16.51
CA ILE A 38 31.21 13.42 -15.05
C ILE A 38 31.91 12.15 -14.57
N LYS A 39 33.00 12.30 -13.80
CA LYS A 39 33.69 11.15 -13.19
C LYS A 39 32.77 10.43 -12.21
N GLY A 40 32.96 9.12 -12.12
CA GLY A 40 32.25 8.30 -11.14
C GLY A 40 32.51 8.81 -9.73
N HIS A 41 31.48 8.88 -8.91
CA HIS A 41 31.59 9.41 -7.54
C HIS A 41 30.57 8.78 -6.60
N PHE A 42 30.92 8.74 -5.33
CA PHE A 42 29.98 8.34 -4.29
C PHE A 42 29.02 9.49 -3.99
N ARG A 43 27.72 9.24 -4.13
CA ARG A 43 26.67 10.20 -3.82
C ARG A 43 26.01 9.81 -2.51
N LYS A 44 26.08 10.68 -1.50
CA LYS A 44 25.41 10.49 -0.20
C LYS A 44 23.89 10.54 -0.36
N GLY A 45 23.19 9.76 0.47
CA GLY A 45 21.74 9.75 0.52
C GLY A 45 21.20 11.11 0.95
N SER A 46 20.18 11.59 0.25
CA SER A 46 19.65 12.96 0.44
C SER A 46 18.19 13.05 0.02
N CYS A 47 17.50 14.05 0.57
CA CYS A 47 16.18 14.43 0.08
C CYS A 47 16.30 15.23 -1.21
N VAL A 48 15.54 14.83 -2.22
CA VAL A 48 15.53 15.44 -3.55
C VAL A 48 14.14 15.95 -3.86
N LYS A 49 14.04 17.17 -4.40
CA LYS A 49 12.75 17.73 -4.82
C LYS A 49 12.12 16.88 -5.91
N ASN A 50 10.84 16.58 -5.80
CA ASN A 50 10.07 15.99 -6.90
C ASN A 50 9.41 17.10 -7.74
N PRO A 51 9.29 16.95 -9.08
CA PRO A 51 8.73 17.98 -9.94
C PRO A 51 7.29 18.37 -9.58
N SER A 52 6.45 17.39 -9.21
CA SER A 52 5.05 17.63 -8.87
C SER A 52 4.81 18.34 -7.54
N ARG A 53 5.80 18.38 -6.64
CA ARG A 53 5.67 18.86 -5.24
C ARG A 53 4.60 18.12 -4.41
N LYS A 54 4.03 17.03 -4.95
CA LYS A 54 3.08 16.16 -4.25
C LYS A 54 3.81 15.37 -3.16
N ASP A 55 3.05 14.92 -2.15
CA ASP A 55 3.59 13.95 -1.21
C ASP A 55 3.73 12.59 -1.91
N GLN A 56 4.96 12.09 -2.02
CA GLN A 56 5.27 10.81 -2.65
C GLN A 56 6.27 10.03 -1.82
N ILE A 57 6.12 8.72 -1.80
CA ILE A 57 7.06 7.81 -1.15
C ILE A 57 7.61 6.81 -2.16
N TYR A 58 8.92 6.63 -2.14
CA TYR A 58 9.66 5.76 -3.08
C TYR A 58 10.14 4.50 -2.36
N LYS A 59 10.43 3.44 -3.13
CA LYS A 59 10.90 2.14 -2.63
C LYS A 59 11.99 2.21 -1.55
N ASP A 60 12.99 3.06 -1.72
CA ASP A 60 14.09 3.22 -0.77
C ASP A 60 13.61 3.70 0.61
N GLU A 61 12.69 4.66 0.61
CA GLU A 61 12.07 5.16 1.83
C GLU A 61 11.13 4.12 2.43
N LEU A 62 10.35 3.41 1.62
CA LEU A 62 9.47 2.32 2.07
C LEU A 62 10.24 1.22 2.79
N HIS A 63 11.37 0.77 2.23
CA HIS A 63 12.25 -0.19 2.90
C HIS A 63 12.82 0.38 4.19
N SER A 64 13.31 1.62 4.16
CA SER A 64 13.83 2.24 5.37
C SER A 64 12.79 2.37 6.48
N ILE A 65 11.54 2.68 6.15
CA ILE A 65 10.48 2.80 7.14
C ILE A 65 10.25 1.44 7.79
N ALA A 66 10.10 0.40 6.97
CA ALA A 66 9.81 -0.94 7.45
C ALA A 66 10.93 -1.48 8.34
N GLN A 67 12.18 -1.41 7.87
CA GLN A 67 13.35 -1.88 8.60
C GLN A 67 13.51 -1.21 9.96
N LYS A 68 13.27 0.11 10.05
CA LYS A 68 13.46 0.87 11.29
C LYS A 68 12.29 0.75 12.26
N ASN A 69 11.06 0.63 11.76
CA ASN A 69 9.88 0.84 12.59
C ASN A 69 9.05 -0.42 12.81
N PHE A 70 9.15 -1.45 11.96
CA PHE A 70 8.17 -2.54 11.97
C PHE A 70 8.58 -3.75 12.79
N ILE A 71 9.87 -3.95 13.05
CA ILE A 71 10.37 -5.11 13.79
C ILE A 71 9.78 -5.24 15.21
N LYS A 72 9.29 -4.13 15.77
CA LYS A 72 8.67 -4.06 17.10
C LYS A 72 7.23 -4.56 17.17
N PHE A 73 6.57 -4.80 16.03
CA PHE A 73 5.19 -5.27 16.04
C PHE A 73 5.11 -6.76 16.41
N SER A 74 4.17 -7.11 17.28
CA SER A 74 3.94 -8.47 17.75
C SER A 74 3.33 -9.36 16.66
N SER A 75 3.16 -10.65 16.93
CA SER A 75 2.38 -11.52 16.04
C SER A 75 0.90 -11.16 16.11
N LEU A 76 0.20 -11.23 14.96
CA LEU A 76 -1.25 -11.13 14.91
C LEU A 76 -1.89 -12.50 15.23
N SER A 77 -3.19 -12.51 15.57
CA SER A 77 -3.97 -13.74 15.59
C SER A 77 -3.80 -14.52 14.28
N ASN A 78 -3.75 -15.84 14.39
CA ASN A 78 -3.67 -16.77 13.25
C ASN A 78 -4.78 -17.83 13.31
N LYS A 79 -5.78 -17.62 14.16
CA LYS A 79 -6.93 -18.51 14.30
C LYS A 79 -7.65 -18.64 12.95
N GLY A 80 -7.93 -19.87 12.53
CA GLY A 80 -8.55 -20.15 11.22
C GLY A 80 -7.62 -20.04 10.00
N LEU A 81 -6.32 -19.76 10.19
CA LEU A 81 -5.31 -19.69 9.13
C LEU A 81 -4.30 -20.84 9.17
N SER A 82 -4.58 -21.93 9.90
CA SER A 82 -3.65 -23.07 10.08
C SER A 82 -3.13 -23.67 8.77
N LYS A 83 -3.94 -23.64 7.71
CA LYS A 83 -3.55 -24.11 6.38
C LYS A 83 -2.55 -23.21 5.63
N PHE A 84 -2.27 -22.02 6.15
CA PHE A 84 -1.35 -21.05 5.54
C PHE A 84 -0.09 -20.94 6.39
N SER A 85 0.91 -21.76 6.09
CA SER A 85 2.19 -21.80 6.83
C SER A 85 2.91 -20.46 6.89
N GLN A 86 2.74 -19.60 5.89
CA GLN A 86 3.37 -18.28 5.80
C GLN A 86 2.54 -17.14 6.43
N SER A 87 1.39 -17.43 7.04
CA SER A 87 0.47 -16.41 7.56
C SER A 87 1.09 -15.48 8.61
N LYS A 88 2.03 -15.96 9.43
CA LYS A 88 2.74 -15.16 10.46
C LYS A 88 3.87 -14.30 9.89
N LYS A 89 4.46 -14.71 8.77
CA LYS A 89 5.72 -14.14 8.23
C LYS A 89 5.62 -12.64 7.98
N PHE A 90 4.43 -12.16 7.67
CA PHE A 90 4.19 -10.78 7.23
C PHE A 90 3.47 -9.92 8.27
N ASP A 91 3.22 -10.43 9.48
CA ASP A 91 2.42 -9.73 10.50
C ASP A 91 2.99 -8.36 10.88
N HIS A 92 4.31 -8.26 10.98
CA HIS A 92 4.99 -7.00 11.29
C HIS A 92 4.84 -5.96 10.16
N LEU A 93 4.89 -6.39 8.89
CA LEU A 93 4.67 -5.53 7.73
C LEU A 93 3.20 -5.09 7.63
N ILE A 94 2.27 -6.02 7.85
CA ILE A 94 0.83 -5.76 7.84
C ILE A 94 0.48 -4.69 8.90
N GLN A 95 0.93 -4.88 10.14
CA GLN A 95 0.69 -3.91 11.21
C GLN A 95 1.37 -2.57 10.95
N GLY A 96 2.63 -2.59 10.52
CA GLY A 96 3.41 -1.39 10.27
C GLY A 96 2.79 -0.50 9.20
N TRP A 97 2.42 -1.09 8.05
CA TRP A 97 1.81 -0.32 6.97
C TRP A 97 0.37 0.09 7.28
N THR A 98 -0.42 -0.75 7.94
CA THR A 98 -1.76 -0.36 8.40
C THR A 98 -1.68 0.83 9.36
N LYS A 99 -0.78 0.80 10.35
CA LYS A 99 -0.57 1.93 11.27
C LYS A 99 -0.13 3.18 10.53
N TYR A 100 0.88 3.08 9.67
CA TYR A 100 1.39 4.21 8.89
C TYR A 100 0.26 4.88 8.09
N TRP A 101 -0.50 4.11 7.31
CA TRP A 101 -1.55 4.68 6.47
C TRP A 101 -2.74 5.21 7.27
N ASN A 102 -3.11 4.57 8.40
CA ASN A 102 -4.09 5.13 9.34
C ASN A 102 -3.66 6.51 9.86
N GLU A 103 -2.40 6.68 10.26
CA GLU A 103 -1.89 7.94 10.80
C GLU A 103 -1.73 9.03 9.74
N VAL A 104 -1.36 8.65 8.52
CA VAL A 104 -1.19 9.57 7.39
C VAL A 104 -2.54 10.05 6.83
N LEU A 105 -3.46 9.11 6.59
CA LEU A 105 -4.73 9.38 5.90
C LEU A 105 -5.88 9.72 6.86
N LYS A 106 -5.76 9.34 8.14
CA LYS A 106 -6.71 9.66 9.22
C LYS A 106 -8.16 9.36 8.83
N PRO A 107 -8.49 8.10 8.48
CA PRO A 107 -9.86 7.71 8.16
C PRO A 107 -10.75 7.89 9.39
N LYS A 108 -12.07 8.00 9.18
CA LYS A 108 -13.03 8.08 10.31
C LYS A 108 -12.96 6.85 11.22
N VAL A 109 -12.82 5.67 10.59
CA VAL A 109 -12.61 4.40 11.28
C VAL A 109 -11.26 3.86 10.84
N PRO A 110 -10.29 3.66 11.74
CA PRO A 110 -9.00 3.07 11.40
C PRO A 110 -9.15 1.69 10.76
N LEU A 111 -8.32 1.39 9.76
CA LEU A 111 -8.21 0.07 9.17
C LEU A 111 -7.64 -0.91 10.21
N ASP A 112 -8.30 -2.06 10.37
CA ASP A 112 -7.83 -3.15 11.23
C ASP A 112 -6.79 -4.01 10.47
N PRO A 113 -5.59 -4.25 11.03
CA PRO A 113 -4.59 -5.12 10.40
C PRO A 113 -5.06 -6.56 10.20
N LEU A 114 -5.99 -7.07 11.01
CA LEU A 114 -6.57 -8.40 10.82
C LEU A 114 -7.46 -8.49 9.56
N LEU A 115 -8.09 -7.39 9.16
CA LEU A 115 -8.84 -7.36 7.90
C LEU A 115 -7.89 -7.43 6.71
N VAL A 116 -6.76 -6.72 6.76
CA VAL A 116 -5.70 -6.83 5.74
C VAL A 116 -5.17 -8.25 5.67
N LYS A 117 -4.95 -8.89 6.82
CA LYS A 117 -4.53 -10.29 6.90
C LYS A 117 -5.55 -11.25 6.29
N ALA A 118 -6.85 -11.05 6.58
CA ALA A 118 -7.93 -11.81 5.97
C ALA A 118 -8.00 -11.60 4.44
N LEU A 119 -7.79 -10.37 3.99
CA LEU A 119 -7.75 -10.04 2.56
C LEU A 119 -6.63 -10.82 1.87
N ILE A 120 -5.38 -10.76 2.37
CA ILE A 120 -4.24 -11.52 1.84
C ILE A 120 -4.52 -13.02 1.79
N ALA A 121 -5.16 -13.58 2.83
CA ALA A 121 -5.54 -14.98 2.86
C ALA A 121 -6.48 -15.37 1.70
N THR A 122 -7.39 -14.46 1.31
CA THR A 122 -8.30 -14.68 0.17
C THR A 122 -7.73 -14.28 -1.18
N GLU A 123 -6.75 -13.37 -1.23
CA GLU A 123 -6.13 -12.88 -2.47
C GLU A 123 -5.04 -13.80 -2.97
N SER A 124 -4.07 -14.13 -2.11
CA SER A 124 -2.84 -14.82 -2.51
C SER A 124 -2.57 -16.07 -1.71
N SER A 125 -3.35 -16.35 -0.65
CA SER A 125 -3.01 -17.38 0.32
C SER A 125 -1.61 -17.19 0.91
N PHE A 126 -1.21 -15.92 1.13
CA PHE A 126 0.11 -15.49 1.61
C PHE A 126 1.29 -15.80 0.67
N LYS A 127 1.02 -16.07 -0.62
CA LYS A 127 2.09 -16.27 -1.62
C LYS A 127 2.62 -14.93 -2.12
N SER A 128 3.83 -14.54 -1.69
CA SER A 128 4.41 -13.23 -2.04
C SER A 128 4.74 -13.03 -3.52
N ARG A 129 4.82 -14.11 -4.29
CA ARG A 129 5.04 -14.09 -5.75
C ARG A 129 3.80 -14.54 -6.53
N ALA A 130 2.62 -14.52 -5.91
CA ALA A 130 1.37 -14.82 -6.61
C ALA A 130 1.18 -13.85 -7.78
N LYS A 131 0.86 -14.39 -8.95
CA LYS A 131 0.62 -13.62 -10.17
C LYS A 131 -0.58 -14.21 -10.88
N VAL A 132 -1.61 -13.39 -11.10
CA VAL A 132 -2.86 -13.81 -11.76
C VAL A 132 -3.21 -12.77 -12.82
N PHE A 133 -3.69 -13.22 -13.99
CA PHE A 133 -4.19 -12.30 -15.00
C PHE A 133 -5.54 -11.71 -14.55
N ALA A 134 -5.62 -10.39 -14.43
CA ALA A 134 -6.80 -9.66 -13.95
C ALA A 134 -7.63 -9.02 -15.07
N GLY A 135 -7.29 -9.30 -16.34
CA GLY A 135 -7.97 -8.80 -17.53
C GLY A 135 -7.14 -7.79 -18.32
N LYS A 136 -7.54 -7.53 -19.57
CA LYS A 136 -6.78 -6.71 -20.52
C LYS A 136 -6.46 -5.31 -20.01
N ARG A 137 -7.40 -4.68 -19.31
CA ARG A 137 -7.24 -3.33 -18.75
C ARG A 137 -6.43 -3.32 -17.46
N ALA A 138 -6.67 -4.29 -16.57
CA ALA A 138 -6.02 -4.30 -15.26
C ALA A 138 -4.59 -4.86 -15.31
N GLY A 139 -4.28 -5.67 -16.33
CA GLY A 139 -3.01 -6.39 -16.45
C GLY A 139 -2.95 -7.58 -15.49
N TYR A 140 -1.79 -7.79 -14.86
CA TYR A 140 -1.59 -8.83 -13.86
C TYR A 140 -1.77 -8.28 -12.44
N ALA A 141 -2.45 -9.05 -11.60
CA ALA A 141 -2.47 -8.90 -10.15
C ALA A 141 -1.29 -9.62 -9.51
N ARG A 142 -0.55 -8.95 -8.61
CA ARG A 142 0.74 -9.42 -8.08
C ARG A 142 0.84 -9.35 -6.56
N GLY A 143 1.59 -10.29 -6.01
CA GLY A 143 2.02 -10.29 -4.62
C GLY A 143 0.91 -10.64 -3.63
N LEU A 144 1.15 -10.31 -2.36
CA LEU A 144 0.31 -10.66 -1.21
C LEU A 144 -1.12 -10.12 -1.34
N MET A 145 -1.26 -8.86 -1.76
CA MET A 145 -2.55 -8.18 -1.88
C MET A 145 -3.10 -8.17 -3.31
N GLN A 146 -2.46 -8.85 -4.26
CA GLN A 146 -2.91 -8.92 -5.65
C GLN A 146 -3.10 -7.52 -6.27
N VAL A 147 -2.10 -6.64 -6.08
CA VAL A 147 -2.07 -5.29 -6.68
C VAL A 147 -1.91 -5.42 -8.19
N THR A 148 -2.77 -4.78 -8.97
CA THR A 148 -2.78 -4.91 -10.44
C THR A 148 -1.80 -3.95 -11.11
N ASP A 149 -1.32 -4.27 -12.30
CA ASP A 149 -0.45 -3.37 -13.09
C ASP A 149 -1.09 -1.98 -13.28
N TRP A 150 -2.40 -1.92 -13.59
CA TRP A 150 -3.16 -0.66 -13.65
C TRP A 150 -3.22 0.11 -12.31
N THR A 151 -3.23 -0.61 -11.18
CA THR A 151 -3.23 0.03 -9.86
C THR A 151 -1.90 0.70 -9.59
N ILE A 152 -0.80 0.10 -10.04
CA ILE A 152 0.55 0.67 -9.90
C ILE A 152 0.64 1.99 -10.66
N GLU A 153 0.16 2.02 -11.90
CA GLU A 153 0.11 3.24 -12.72
C GLU A 153 -0.64 4.37 -12.00
N ILE A 154 -1.80 4.07 -11.39
CA ILE A 154 -2.55 5.06 -10.62
C ILE A 154 -1.79 5.53 -9.37
N LEU A 155 -1.13 4.61 -8.67
CA LEU A 155 -0.45 4.91 -7.42
C LEU A 155 0.74 5.87 -7.61
N GLU A 156 1.37 5.87 -8.78
CA GLU A 156 2.48 6.77 -9.12
C GLU A 156 2.07 7.99 -9.95
N ASP A 157 0.86 8.02 -10.52
CA ASP A 157 0.43 9.08 -11.43
C ASP A 157 0.30 10.46 -10.75
N GLU A 158 1.30 11.30 -11.01
CA GLU A 158 1.36 12.68 -10.54
C GLU A 158 0.24 13.58 -11.09
N LYS A 159 -0.43 13.21 -12.17
CA LYS A 159 -1.54 13.96 -12.78
C LYS A 159 -2.88 13.25 -12.63
N GLY A 160 -2.87 12.05 -12.04
CA GLY A 160 -4.01 11.16 -11.94
C GLY A 160 -4.95 11.46 -10.78
N GLU A 161 -5.75 10.45 -10.46
CA GLU A 161 -6.83 10.57 -9.46
C GLU A 161 -6.32 10.84 -8.03
N LEU A 162 -5.08 10.45 -7.72
CA LEU A 162 -4.51 10.65 -6.39
C LEU A 162 -3.88 12.04 -6.27
N LYS A 163 -4.43 12.86 -5.35
CA LYS A 163 -3.95 14.23 -5.13
C LYS A 163 -2.65 14.29 -4.34
N ASP A 164 -2.42 13.35 -3.42
CA ASP A 164 -1.27 13.26 -2.53
C ASP A 164 -1.06 11.81 -2.08
N PHE A 165 0.09 11.55 -1.45
CA PHE A 165 0.49 10.26 -0.91
C PHE A 165 0.62 9.19 -1.99
N LEU A 166 1.31 9.54 -3.08
CA LEU A 166 1.64 8.62 -4.17
C LEU A 166 2.68 7.61 -3.69
N VAL A 167 2.64 6.42 -4.27
CA VAL A 167 3.58 5.33 -3.98
C VAL A 167 4.29 5.01 -5.28
N ASN A 168 5.56 5.41 -5.37
CA ASN A 168 6.38 5.26 -6.56
C ASN A 168 7.12 3.91 -6.48
N VAL A 169 6.54 2.91 -7.14
CA VAL A 169 6.96 1.51 -7.23
C VAL A 169 6.60 0.99 -8.61
N ASP A 170 7.30 -0.03 -9.08
CA ASP A 170 7.03 -0.62 -10.39
C ASP A 170 6.42 -2.04 -10.32
N GLN A 171 6.19 -2.67 -11.47
CA GLN A 171 5.61 -4.02 -11.54
C GLN A 171 6.51 -5.10 -10.94
N LYS A 172 7.84 -4.97 -11.00
CA LYS A 172 8.77 -5.97 -10.44
C LYS A 172 8.84 -5.86 -8.92
N ASP A 173 8.67 -4.64 -8.40
CA ASP A 173 8.61 -4.35 -6.96
C ASP A 173 7.44 -5.07 -6.28
N MET A 174 6.37 -5.43 -6.99
CA MET A 174 5.22 -6.13 -6.41
C MET A 174 5.50 -7.57 -5.92
N ASN A 175 6.67 -8.13 -6.25
CA ASN A 175 7.13 -9.40 -5.67
C ASN A 175 7.79 -9.21 -4.29
N ASP A 176 8.12 -7.98 -3.92
CA ASP A 176 8.60 -7.63 -2.59
C ASP A 176 7.42 -7.48 -1.62
N PRO A 177 7.33 -8.29 -0.55
CA PRO A 177 6.23 -8.21 0.42
C PRO A 177 6.05 -6.83 1.05
N ASN A 178 7.14 -6.12 1.33
CA ASN A 178 7.08 -4.81 1.96
C ASN A 178 6.48 -3.77 1.00
N LEU A 179 6.97 -3.72 -0.24
CA LEU A 179 6.47 -2.77 -1.24
C LEU A 179 5.03 -3.11 -1.64
N ASN A 180 4.70 -4.39 -1.82
CA ASN A 180 3.36 -4.84 -2.15
C ASN A 180 2.33 -4.49 -1.06
N LEU A 181 2.66 -4.67 0.21
CA LEU A 181 1.78 -4.30 1.33
C LEU A 181 1.63 -2.78 1.45
N ALA A 182 2.71 -2.02 1.29
CA ALA A 182 2.64 -0.57 1.28
C ALA A 182 1.67 -0.04 0.22
N ALA A 183 1.81 -0.53 -1.02
CA ALA A 183 0.99 -0.16 -2.16
C ALA A 183 -0.47 -0.65 -2.02
N GLY A 184 -0.65 -1.93 -1.69
CA GLY A 184 -1.97 -2.55 -1.56
C GLY A 184 -2.82 -1.93 -0.45
N ILE A 185 -2.23 -1.65 0.71
CA ILE A 185 -2.94 -0.96 1.80
C ILE A 185 -3.26 0.48 1.39
N ARG A 186 -2.32 1.22 0.79
CA ARG A 186 -2.60 2.58 0.27
C ARG A 186 -3.77 2.58 -0.71
N TRP A 187 -3.83 1.59 -1.59
CA TRP A 187 -4.91 1.41 -2.54
C TRP A 187 -6.24 1.10 -1.85
N LEU A 188 -6.23 0.30 -0.79
CA LEU A 188 -7.43 0.00 0.00
C LEU A 188 -8.07 1.27 0.59
N PHE A 189 -7.28 2.25 1.02
CA PHE A 189 -7.81 3.56 1.45
C PHE A 189 -8.46 4.33 0.30
N ARG A 190 -7.86 4.31 -0.89
CA ARG A 190 -8.49 4.90 -2.08
C ARG A 190 -9.80 4.19 -2.41
N LYS A 191 -9.85 2.86 -2.24
CA LYS A 191 -11.07 2.07 -2.42
C LYS A 191 -12.15 2.43 -1.42
N GLN A 192 -11.82 2.88 -0.20
CA GLN A 192 -12.82 3.36 0.75
C GLN A 192 -13.52 4.61 0.23
N GLU A 193 -12.78 5.54 -0.38
CA GLU A 193 -13.35 6.74 -0.99
C GLU A 193 -14.25 6.38 -2.18
N THR A 194 -13.79 5.50 -3.08
CA THR A 194 -14.59 5.10 -4.24
C THR A 194 -15.81 4.29 -3.85
N ALA A 195 -15.69 3.39 -2.88
CA ALA A 195 -16.83 2.65 -2.33
C ALA A 195 -17.84 3.60 -1.69
N SER A 196 -17.37 4.59 -0.92
CA SER A 196 -18.26 5.57 -0.30
C SER A 196 -19.04 6.38 -1.33
N ALA A 197 -18.35 6.81 -2.41
CA ALA A 197 -18.99 7.50 -3.52
C ALA A 197 -20.00 6.62 -4.24
N LYS A 198 -19.68 5.35 -4.52
CA LYS A 198 -20.59 4.41 -5.19
C LYS A 198 -21.82 4.06 -4.34
N LEU A 199 -21.67 4.04 -3.02
CA LEU A 199 -22.74 3.73 -2.07
C LEU A 199 -23.55 4.97 -1.62
N ASN A 200 -23.13 6.18 -2.00
CA ASN A 200 -23.69 7.45 -1.50
C ASN A 200 -23.71 7.56 0.03
N LYS A 201 -22.79 6.89 0.72
CA LYS A 201 -22.63 6.92 2.19
C LYS A 201 -21.22 6.50 2.59
N PRO A 202 -20.72 6.83 3.80
CA PRO A 202 -19.42 6.34 4.26
C PRO A 202 -19.35 4.81 4.23
N ALA A 203 -18.40 4.26 3.47
CA ALA A 203 -18.15 2.83 3.40
C ALA A 203 -17.32 2.37 4.60
N ASP A 204 -17.78 1.33 5.29
CA ASP A 204 -16.93 0.59 6.21
C ASP A 204 -15.87 -0.22 5.45
N TRP A 205 -14.98 -0.87 6.20
CA TRP A 205 -13.88 -1.61 5.62
C TRP A 205 -14.29 -2.92 4.92
N ILE A 206 -15.46 -3.50 5.24
CA ILE A 206 -15.97 -4.70 4.54
C ILE A 206 -16.50 -4.31 3.17
N TRP A 207 -17.27 -3.22 3.06
CA TRP A 207 -17.69 -2.66 1.78
C TRP A 207 -16.50 -2.18 0.95
N THR A 208 -15.49 -1.61 1.61
CA THR A 208 -14.23 -1.24 0.98
C THR A 208 -13.49 -2.46 0.41
N ALA A 209 -13.41 -3.56 1.17
CA ALA A 209 -12.84 -4.81 0.69
C ALA A 209 -13.64 -5.37 -0.49
N ALA A 210 -14.97 -5.24 -0.49
CA ALA A 210 -15.79 -5.62 -1.65
C ALA A 210 -15.42 -4.79 -2.90
N ASP A 211 -15.21 -3.48 -2.77
CA ASP A 211 -14.79 -2.64 -3.91
C ASP A 211 -13.35 -2.91 -4.36
N TYR A 212 -12.46 -3.25 -3.43
CA TYR A 212 -11.10 -3.70 -3.74
C TYR A 212 -11.12 -4.97 -4.59
N LYS A 213 -11.93 -5.95 -4.18
CA LYS A 213 -12.12 -7.24 -4.87
C LYS A 213 -12.99 -7.14 -6.12
N SER A 214 -13.46 -5.94 -6.47
CA SER A 214 -14.39 -5.69 -7.58
C SER A 214 -15.72 -6.46 -7.45
N TYR A 215 -16.18 -6.70 -6.22
CA TYR A 215 -17.44 -7.37 -5.89
C TYR A 215 -18.48 -6.44 -5.27
N LEU A 216 -18.26 -5.12 -5.25
CA LEU A 216 -19.14 -4.19 -4.54
C LEU A 216 -20.59 -4.29 -5.01
N ARG A 217 -20.82 -4.32 -6.33
CA ARG A 217 -22.18 -4.36 -6.90
C ARG A 217 -22.85 -5.70 -6.63
N GLU A 218 -22.12 -6.80 -6.79
CA GLU A 218 -22.58 -8.16 -6.54
C GLU A 218 -22.90 -8.36 -5.07
N PHE A 219 -22.07 -7.84 -4.17
CA PHE A 219 -22.26 -7.93 -2.73
C PHE A 219 -23.42 -7.07 -2.24
N GLN A 220 -23.65 -5.91 -2.86
CA GLN A 220 -24.82 -5.06 -2.59
C GLN A 220 -26.12 -5.77 -2.97
N LYS A 221 -26.14 -6.50 -4.10
CA LYS A 221 -27.30 -7.28 -4.55
C LYS A 221 -27.48 -8.57 -3.76
N ASN A 222 -26.38 -9.20 -3.37
CA ASN A 222 -26.37 -10.48 -2.67
C ASN A 222 -25.40 -10.45 -1.49
N PRO A 223 -25.89 -10.13 -0.28
CA PRO A 223 -25.10 -10.19 0.95
C PRO A 223 -24.53 -11.58 1.25
N LYS A 224 -24.99 -12.64 0.58
CA LYS A 224 -24.45 -14.00 0.69
C LYS A 224 -23.33 -14.30 -0.35
N HIS A 225 -22.72 -13.27 -0.94
CA HIS A 225 -21.67 -13.44 -1.94
C HIS A 225 -20.51 -14.33 -1.43
N LYS A 226 -20.30 -15.49 -2.07
CA LYS A 226 -19.41 -16.57 -1.61
C LYS A 226 -18.01 -16.08 -1.24
N GLN A 227 -17.39 -15.25 -2.09
CA GLN A 227 -16.02 -14.79 -1.86
C GLN A 227 -15.93 -13.73 -0.73
N MET A 228 -16.96 -12.90 -0.58
CA MET A 228 -17.00 -11.91 0.51
C MET A 228 -17.26 -12.59 1.85
N ASN A 229 -18.18 -13.55 1.88
CA ASN A 229 -18.44 -14.34 3.09
C ASN A 229 -17.22 -15.15 3.53
N LYS A 230 -16.42 -15.64 2.58
CA LYS A 230 -15.14 -16.29 2.92
C LYS A 230 -14.18 -15.32 3.61
N LEU A 231 -14.07 -14.08 3.11
CA LEU A 231 -13.26 -13.03 3.73
C LEU A 231 -13.77 -12.67 5.12
N ILE A 232 -15.08 -12.40 5.25
CA ILE A 232 -15.72 -12.02 6.52
C ILE A 232 -15.53 -13.11 7.57
N LYS A 233 -15.79 -14.38 7.22
CA LYS A 233 -15.60 -15.52 8.12
C LYS A 233 -14.15 -15.64 8.62
N ILE A 234 -13.17 -15.44 7.74
CA ILE A 234 -11.76 -15.43 8.14
C ILE A 234 -11.48 -14.27 9.10
N TYR A 235 -11.95 -13.07 8.76
CA TYR A 235 -11.74 -11.87 9.57
C TYR A 235 -12.36 -12.02 10.97
N GLU A 236 -13.62 -12.45 11.08
CA GLU A 236 -14.28 -12.71 12.36
C GLU A 236 -13.57 -13.79 13.18
N THR A 237 -13.08 -14.84 12.52
CA THR A 237 -12.33 -15.90 13.21
C THR A 237 -11.01 -15.38 13.78
N LEU A 238 -10.33 -14.49 13.06
CA LEU A 238 -9.13 -13.83 13.54
C LEU A 238 -9.41 -12.95 14.76
N LYS A 239 -10.50 -12.16 14.72
CA LYS A 239 -10.95 -11.31 15.84
C LYS A 239 -11.27 -12.10 17.11
N LYS A 240 -11.78 -13.34 16.99
CA LYS A 240 -12.02 -14.25 18.13
C LYS A 240 -10.75 -14.86 18.74
N GLY A 241 -9.58 -14.48 18.25
CA GLY A 241 -8.29 -14.90 18.79
C GLY A 241 -7.41 -13.73 19.25
N GLU A 242 -7.93 -12.50 19.20
CA GLU A 242 -7.45 -11.39 20.04
C GLU A 242 -8.00 -11.58 21.46
#